data_AF-F0WGY1-F1
#
_entry.id   AF-F0WGY1-F1
#
_cell.length_a   1.000
_cell.length_b   1.000
_cell.length_c   1.000
_cell.angle_alpha   90.00
_cell.angle_beta   90.00
_cell.angle_gamma   90.00
#
_symmetry.space_group_name_H-M   'P 1'
#
loop_
_entity.id
_entity.type
_entity.pdbx_description
1 polymer ?
#
loop_
_entity_poly.entity_id
_entity_poly.type
_entity_poly.pdbx_seq_one_letter_code
_entity_poly.pdbx_strand_id
1 'polypeptide(L)'
;MADQIAKTQLFTNYHYALYATDVKFRPSNRPSGRFDERKRYFSNKHKMYGLKLEASVSYPGRCVGLSRCYNGSISDLSYVQRQEFHLQMSRKLNVGLLEEDNGEGWENYSHMGAVVVDKGYHGSQSFIRAIHPKKKTIRGNPTVEDTHGNI
;
A
#
# COMPACT_ATOMS: atom_id res chain seq x y z
N MET A 1 -6.27 8.17 -12.77
CA MET A 1 -5.68 6.88 -13.17
C MET A 1 -5.98 6.48 -14.61
N ALA A 2 -7.16 6.78 -15.16
CA ALA A 2 -7.48 6.49 -16.57
C ALA A 2 -6.40 6.98 -17.56
N ASP A 3 -5.85 8.18 -17.33
CA ASP A 3 -4.78 8.77 -18.15
C ASP A 3 -3.43 7.99 -18.08
N GLN A 4 -3.14 7.28 -16.99
CA GLN A 4 -1.93 6.45 -16.88
C GLN A 4 -2.06 5.10 -17.57
N ILE A 5 -3.25 4.49 -17.46
CA ILE A 5 -3.58 3.26 -18.18
C ILE A 5 -3.55 3.54 -19.68
N ALA A 6 -4.14 4.66 -20.13
CA ALA A 6 -4.12 5.10 -21.52
C ALA A 6 -2.69 5.36 -22.05
N LYS A 7 -1.77 5.81 -21.19
CA LYS A 7 -0.34 6.02 -21.52
C LYS A 7 0.52 4.76 -21.34
N THR A 8 -0.08 3.63 -20.97
CA THR A 8 0.60 2.34 -20.72
C THR A 8 1.76 2.43 -19.71
N GLN A 9 1.73 3.43 -18.81
CA GLN A 9 2.78 3.62 -17.80
C GLN A 9 2.46 2.78 -16.56
N LEU A 10 2.84 1.50 -16.62
CA LEU A 10 2.56 0.49 -15.59
C LEU A 10 3.84 -0.05 -14.96
N PHE A 11 3.71 -0.70 -13.80
CA PHE A 11 4.84 -1.38 -13.17
C PHE A 11 5.25 -2.59 -14.02
N THR A 12 6.56 -2.73 -14.31
CA THR A 12 7.10 -3.75 -15.22
C THR A 12 6.78 -5.19 -14.81
N ASN A 13 6.74 -5.50 -13.51
CA ASN A 13 6.46 -6.86 -13.03
C ASN A 13 5.00 -7.04 -12.59
N TYR A 14 4.22 -5.95 -12.54
CA TYR A 14 2.88 -5.90 -11.95
C TYR A 14 2.00 -4.97 -12.79
N HIS A 15 1.71 -5.35 -14.03
CA HIS A 15 0.95 -4.53 -14.97
C HIS A 15 -0.49 -4.22 -14.51
N TYR A 16 -1.05 -5.08 -13.65
CA TYR A 16 -2.38 -4.91 -13.05
C TYR A 16 -2.37 -4.02 -11.78
N ALA A 17 -1.20 -3.57 -11.34
CA ALA A 17 -1.09 -2.65 -10.20
C ALA A 17 -1.17 -1.19 -10.64
N LEU A 18 -2.02 -0.44 -9.96
CA LEU A 18 -2.31 0.96 -10.28
C LEU A 18 -1.32 1.93 -9.61
N TYR A 19 -0.93 1.64 -8.38
CA TYR A 19 0.00 2.44 -7.59
C TYR A 19 0.63 1.60 -6.48
N ALA A 20 1.70 2.12 -5.90
CA ALA A 20 2.30 1.65 -4.67
C ALA A 20 1.95 2.60 -3.53
N THR A 21 1.79 2.09 -2.31
CA THR A 21 1.55 2.92 -1.14
C THR A 21 2.48 2.58 0.01
N ASP A 22 2.92 3.59 0.75
CA ASP A 22 3.71 3.42 1.96
C ASP A 22 3.48 4.56 2.96
N VAL A 23 3.55 4.22 4.24
CA VAL A 23 3.47 5.10 5.39
C VAL A 23 4.88 5.51 5.79
N LYS A 24 5.15 6.81 5.69
CA LYS A 24 6.40 7.41 6.14
C LYS A 24 6.23 8.02 7.53
N PHE A 25 7.17 7.69 8.41
CA PHE A 25 7.32 8.33 9.70
C PHE A 25 8.18 9.58 9.58
N ARG A 26 7.70 10.69 10.14
CA ARG A 26 8.42 11.95 10.26
C ARG A 26 8.64 12.25 11.74
N PRO A 27 9.90 12.22 12.23
CA PRO A 27 10.22 12.66 13.58
C PRO A 27 9.76 14.09 13.83
N SER A 28 9.28 14.35 15.04
CA SER A 28 8.90 15.69 15.49
C SER A 28 9.36 15.93 16.92
N ASN A 29 9.31 17.19 17.35
CA ASN A 29 9.46 17.52 18.76
C ASN A 29 8.41 16.76 19.58
N ARG A 30 8.80 16.38 20.80
CA ARG A 30 7.87 15.82 21.77
C ARG A 30 6.80 16.88 22.08
N PRO A 31 5.51 16.58 21.87
CA PRO A 31 4.47 17.53 22.22
C PRO A 31 4.49 17.82 23.72
N SER A 32 4.11 19.04 24.10
CA SER A 32 3.83 19.39 25.50
C SER A 32 2.48 18.76 25.93
N GLY A 33 2.30 18.51 27.22
CA GLY A 33 1.05 17.95 27.77
C GLY A 33 1.24 16.72 28.63
N ARG A 34 0.12 16.04 28.94
CA ARG A 34 0.10 14.85 29.79
C ARG A 34 0.82 13.68 29.14
N PHE A 35 1.19 12.69 29.93
CA PHE A 35 1.85 11.49 29.41
C PHE A 35 1.00 10.79 28.33
N ASP A 36 -0.30 10.62 28.56
CA ASP A 36 -1.19 9.93 27.63
C ASP A 36 -1.37 10.65 26.29
N GLU A 37 -1.42 11.98 26.31
CA GLU A 37 -1.50 12.80 25.10
C GLU A 37 -0.24 12.66 24.26
N ARG A 38 0.93 12.70 24.92
CA ARG A 38 2.24 12.55 24.28
C ARG A 38 2.43 11.15 23.73
N LYS A 39 1.97 10.13 24.46
CA LYS A 39 2.10 8.71 24.08
C LYS A 39 1.48 8.42 22.71
N ARG A 40 0.42 9.13 22.32
CA ARG A 40 -0.19 9.01 20.98
C ARG A 40 0.80 9.31 19.86
N TYR A 41 1.75 10.21 20.07
CA TYR A 41 2.74 10.57 19.04
C TYR A 41 3.98 9.66 19.06
N PHE A 42 4.13 8.82 20.08
CA PHE A 42 5.29 7.96 20.22
C PHE A 42 5.16 6.72 19.33
N SER A 43 6.11 6.57 18.39
CA SER A 43 6.20 5.38 17.57
C SER A 43 7.06 4.33 18.24
N ASN A 44 6.48 3.17 18.56
CA ASN A 44 7.23 2.08 19.19
C ASN A 44 8.32 1.50 18.26
N LYS A 45 8.07 1.49 16.94
CA LYS A 45 9.00 1.05 15.89
C LYS A 45 10.25 1.92 15.83
N HIS A 46 10.06 3.25 15.87
CA HIS A 46 11.16 4.21 15.69
C HIS A 46 11.74 4.75 17.01
N LYS A 47 11.12 4.43 18.16
CA LYS A 47 11.48 4.96 19.49
C LYS A 47 11.54 6.50 19.55
N MET A 48 10.71 7.15 18.74
CA MET A 48 10.68 8.62 18.59
C MET A 48 9.23 9.13 18.57
N TYR A 49 9.06 10.39 18.95
CA TYR A 49 7.81 11.10 18.73
C TYR A 49 7.76 11.59 17.29
N GLY A 50 6.58 11.53 16.69
CA GLY A 50 6.42 11.98 15.33
C GLY A 50 5.02 11.76 14.78
N LEU A 51 4.93 12.05 13.50
CA LEU A 51 3.73 11.89 12.71
C LEU A 51 3.97 10.84 11.62
N LYS A 52 2.89 10.22 11.18
CA LYS A 52 2.87 9.31 10.06
C LYS A 52 1.98 9.86 8.97
N LEU A 53 2.42 9.71 7.73
CA LEU A 53 1.64 10.02 6.56
C LEU A 53 1.82 8.91 5.54
N GLU A 54 0.74 8.50 4.92
CA GLU A 54 0.76 7.64 3.76
C GLU A 54 0.88 8.44 2.47
N ALA A 55 1.78 8.00 1.62
CA ALA A 55 1.94 8.49 0.27
C ALA A 55 1.72 7.34 -0.72
N SER A 56 0.82 7.58 -1.67
CA SER A 56 0.54 6.68 -2.78
C SER A 56 1.17 7.24 -4.05
N VAL A 57 1.97 6.40 -4.71
CA VAL A 57 2.79 6.77 -5.87
C VAL A 57 2.55 5.80 -7.01
N SER A 58 2.32 6.34 -8.19
CA SER A 58 2.15 5.61 -9.44
C SER A 58 3.43 5.67 -10.27
N TYR A 59 3.62 4.73 -11.21
CA TYR A 59 4.78 4.75 -12.10
C TYR A 59 4.74 5.98 -13.05
N PRO A 60 5.89 6.65 -13.34
CA PRO A 60 7.27 6.37 -12.92
C PRO A 60 7.73 7.00 -11.58
N GLY A 61 6.80 7.45 -10.75
CA GLY A 61 7.10 8.18 -9.50
C GLY A 61 6.16 9.34 -9.20
N ARG A 62 4.95 9.35 -9.78
CA ARG A 62 3.99 10.44 -9.61
C ARG A 62 3.15 10.20 -8.37
N CYS A 63 3.16 11.15 -7.45
CA CYS A 63 2.26 11.14 -6.30
C CYS A 63 0.81 11.22 -6.77
N VAL A 64 0.01 10.22 -6.42
CA VAL A 64 -1.42 10.11 -6.75
C VAL A 64 -2.31 10.28 -5.53
N GLY A 65 -1.73 10.14 -4.33
CA GLY A 65 -2.43 10.31 -3.08
C GLY A 65 -1.48 10.70 -1.97
N LEU A 66 -1.91 11.67 -1.18
CA LEU A 66 -1.24 12.01 0.07
C LEU A 66 -2.32 12.16 1.13
N SER A 67 -2.13 11.41 2.20
CA SER A 67 -3.00 11.44 3.37
C SER A 67 -2.63 12.58 4.32
N ARG A 68 -3.51 12.87 5.29
CA ARG A 68 -3.21 13.82 6.37
C ARG A 68 -2.13 13.25 7.30
N CYS A 69 -1.47 14.09 8.08
CA CYS A 69 -0.58 13.58 9.12
C CYS A 69 -1.39 13.02 10.29
N TYR A 70 -1.03 11.84 10.80
CA TYR A 70 -1.62 11.24 12.00
C TYR A 70 -0.55 10.88 13.02
N ASN A 71 -1.01 10.54 14.22
CA ASN A 71 -0.24 10.18 15.39
C ASN A 71 0.73 9.01 15.13
N GLY A 72 1.99 9.17 15.56
CA GLY A 72 3.07 8.18 15.35
C GLY A 72 2.86 6.82 16.01
N SER A 73 1.95 6.69 16.99
CA SER A 73 1.63 5.42 17.67
C SER A 73 0.77 4.48 16.84
N ILE A 74 0.09 4.98 15.80
CA ILE A 74 -0.79 4.19 14.96
C ILE A 74 0.04 3.19 14.14
N SER A 75 -0.44 1.94 14.01
CA SER A 75 0.19 0.92 13.17
C SER A 75 0.08 1.28 11.68
N ASP A 76 1.03 0.78 10.89
CA ASP A 76 1.07 1.06 9.45
C ASP A 76 -0.16 0.43 8.75
N LEU A 77 -0.57 -0.79 9.13
CA LEU A 77 -1.75 -1.47 8.59
C LEU A 77 -3.08 -0.73 8.86
N SER A 78 -3.30 -0.26 10.09
CA SER A 78 -4.51 0.52 10.42
C SER A 78 -4.59 1.84 9.66
N TYR A 79 -3.49 2.29 9.08
CA TYR A 79 -3.47 3.46 8.23
C TYR A 79 -4.13 3.17 6.88
N VAL A 80 -3.62 2.16 6.17
CA VAL A 80 -4.12 1.74 4.85
C VAL A 80 -5.60 1.34 4.92
N GLN A 81 -6.03 0.69 6.00
CA GLN A 81 -7.44 0.29 6.19
C GLN A 81 -8.43 1.47 6.25
N ARG A 82 -8.00 2.63 6.76
CA ARG A 82 -8.90 3.77 7.04
C ARG A 82 -9.06 4.75 5.88
N GLN A 83 -8.28 4.58 4.81
CA GLN A 83 -8.31 5.52 3.70
C GLN A 83 -9.34 5.12 2.65
N GLU A 84 -10.50 5.80 2.66
CA GLU A 84 -11.50 5.72 1.58
C GLU A 84 -10.90 5.99 0.20
N PHE A 85 -9.79 6.74 0.16
CA PHE A 85 -8.97 6.95 -1.01
C PHE A 85 -8.61 5.64 -1.72
N HIS A 86 -8.25 4.57 -0.99
CA HIS A 86 -7.89 3.32 -1.64
C HIS A 86 -9.07 2.69 -2.36
N LEU A 87 -10.24 2.65 -1.72
CA LEU A 87 -11.45 2.08 -2.32
C LEU A 87 -11.87 2.81 -3.59
N GLN A 88 -11.75 4.15 -3.60
CA GLN A 88 -12.08 4.97 -4.77
C GLN A 88 -11.05 4.82 -5.88
N MET A 89 -9.76 4.87 -5.55
CA MET A 89 -8.68 4.88 -6.53
C MET A 89 -8.37 3.50 -7.11
N SER A 90 -8.61 2.44 -6.35
CA SER A 90 -8.45 1.09 -6.86
C SER A 90 -9.64 0.64 -7.70
N ARG A 91 -10.78 1.32 -7.67
CA ARG A 91 -11.96 0.88 -8.42
C ARG A 91 -11.70 0.93 -9.92
N LYS A 92 -11.90 -0.20 -10.61
CA LYS A 92 -11.83 -0.25 -12.07
C LYS A 92 -13.00 0.52 -12.68
N LEU A 93 -12.74 1.18 -13.81
CA LEU A 93 -13.80 1.75 -14.65
C LEU A 93 -14.53 0.62 -15.38
N ASN A 94 -15.80 0.84 -15.75
CA ASN A 94 -16.64 -0.17 -16.40
C ASN A 94 -16.00 -0.81 -17.64
N VAL A 95 -15.20 -0.06 -18.40
CA VAL A 95 -14.47 -0.57 -19.56
C VAL A 95 -13.37 -1.56 -19.15
N GLY A 96 -12.69 -1.32 -18.03
CA GLY A 96 -11.65 -2.22 -17.51
C GLY A 96 -12.19 -3.41 -16.69
N LEU A 97 -13.51 -3.47 -16.43
CA LEU A 97 -14.17 -4.65 -15.88
C LEU A 97 -14.39 -5.73 -16.94
N LEU A 98 -14.40 -5.36 -18.22
CA LEU A 98 -14.56 -6.29 -19.35
C LEU A 98 -13.25 -7.04 -19.65
N GLU A 99 -12.11 -6.50 -19.23
CA GLU A 99 -10.80 -7.15 -19.36
C GLU A 99 -10.40 -7.82 -18.05
N GLU A 100 -10.40 -9.15 -18.05
CA GLU A 100 -9.83 -9.95 -16.97
C GLU A 100 -8.32 -9.79 -16.95
N ASP A 101 -7.78 -9.29 -15.84
CA ASP A 101 -6.33 -9.09 -15.70
C ASP A 101 -5.60 -10.34 -15.17
N ASN A 102 -6.35 -11.37 -14.71
CA ASN A 102 -5.87 -12.63 -14.14
C ASN A 102 -4.71 -12.47 -13.13
N GLY A 103 -4.60 -11.30 -12.50
CA GLY A 103 -3.53 -10.97 -11.57
C GLY A 103 -3.81 -11.50 -10.16
N GLU A 104 -2.80 -11.49 -9.30
CA GLU A 104 -2.92 -11.91 -7.90
C GLU A 104 -4.09 -11.19 -7.18
N GLY A 105 -4.90 -11.93 -6.41
CA GLY A 105 -6.07 -11.40 -5.71
C GLY A 105 -7.29 -11.06 -6.58
N TRP A 106 -7.29 -11.42 -7.87
CA TRP A 106 -8.41 -11.17 -8.79
C TRP A 106 -9.73 -11.81 -8.32
N GLU A 107 -9.69 -13.05 -7.86
CA GLU A 107 -10.88 -13.83 -7.48
C GLU A 107 -11.76 -13.11 -6.45
N ASN A 108 -11.13 -12.40 -5.50
CA ASN A 108 -11.83 -11.68 -4.43
C ASN A 108 -12.08 -10.21 -4.75
N TYR A 109 -11.32 -9.64 -5.70
CA TYR A 109 -11.30 -8.20 -5.97
C TYR A 109 -11.31 -7.87 -7.46
N SER A 110 -12.15 -8.56 -8.23
CA SER A 110 -12.24 -8.38 -9.69
C SER A 110 -12.63 -6.96 -10.10
N HIS A 111 -13.32 -6.24 -9.23
CA HIS A 111 -13.71 -4.85 -9.46
C HIS A 111 -12.62 -3.84 -9.08
N MET A 112 -11.47 -4.29 -8.56
CA MET A 112 -10.37 -3.44 -8.11
C MET A 112 -9.06 -3.74 -8.87
N GLY A 113 -8.34 -2.69 -9.23
CA GLY A 113 -6.94 -2.77 -9.59
C GLY A 113 -6.08 -3.01 -8.35
N ALA A 114 -4.92 -3.63 -8.55
CA ALA A 114 -4.02 -3.98 -7.47
C ALA A 114 -3.28 -2.77 -6.90
N VAL A 115 -2.92 -2.85 -5.62
CA VAL A 115 -2.09 -1.88 -4.91
C VAL A 115 -0.82 -2.57 -4.43
N VAL A 116 0.34 -2.05 -4.82
CA VAL A 116 1.62 -2.58 -4.32
C VAL A 116 1.86 -2.05 -2.92
N VAL A 117 2.15 -2.95 -1.98
CA VAL A 117 2.38 -2.60 -0.57
C VAL A 117 3.68 -3.21 -0.06
N ASP A 118 4.32 -2.57 0.90
CA ASP A 118 5.47 -3.14 1.62
C ASP A 118 5.06 -4.40 2.43
N LYS A 119 6.05 -5.23 2.80
CA LYS A 119 5.82 -6.43 3.62
C LYS A 119 5.19 -6.11 4.99
N GLY A 120 5.42 -4.91 5.54
CA GLY A 120 4.83 -4.47 6.80
C GLY A 120 3.30 -4.34 6.82
N TYR A 121 2.65 -4.37 5.64
CA TYR A 121 1.19 -4.27 5.50
C TYR A 121 0.50 -5.63 5.35
N HIS A 122 1.10 -6.69 5.88
CA HIS A 122 0.46 -8.01 5.88
C HIS A 122 -0.93 -7.94 6.53
N GLY A 123 -1.92 -8.58 5.91
CA GLY A 123 -3.34 -8.45 6.29
C GLY A 123 -4.12 -7.40 5.51
N SER A 124 -3.47 -6.52 4.73
CA SER A 124 -4.16 -5.54 3.87
C SER A 124 -5.01 -6.17 2.76
N GLN A 125 -4.68 -7.41 2.38
CA GLN A 125 -5.45 -8.25 1.45
C GLN A 125 -6.88 -8.53 1.93
N SER A 126 -7.19 -8.30 3.21
CA SER A 126 -8.55 -8.47 3.76
C SER A 126 -9.51 -7.32 3.41
N PHE A 127 -9.01 -6.19 2.93
CA PHE A 127 -9.84 -5.02 2.61
C PHE A 127 -9.51 -4.32 1.28
N ILE A 128 -8.35 -4.58 0.68
CA ILE A 128 -7.99 -4.13 -0.68
C ILE A 128 -7.26 -5.25 -1.43
N ARG A 129 -7.18 -5.13 -2.76
CA ARG A 129 -6.33 -6.00 -3.60
C ARG A 129 -4.84 -5.65 -3.45
N ALA A 130 -4.29 -5.93 -2.27
CA ALA A 130 -2.90 -5.64 -1.94
C ALA A 130 -1.96 -6.74 -2.46
N ILE A 131 -0.86 -6.33 -3.09
CA ILE A 131 0.18 -7.20 -3.65
C ILE A 131 1.49 -6.90 -2.94
N HIS A 132 2.13 -7.97 -2.44
CA HIS A 132 3.46 -7.89 -1.86
C HIS A 132 4.51 -8.23 -2.93
N PRO A 133 5.44 -7.31 -3.25
CA PRO A 133 6.53 -7.60 -4.17
C PRO A 133 7.33 -8.82 -3.73
N LYS A 134 7.51 -9.79 -4.64
CA LYS A 134 8.30 -10.99 -4.38
C LYS A 134 9.77 -10.67 -4.62
N LYS A 135 10.63 -11.02 -3.66
CA LYS A 135 12.08 -10.90 -3.82
C LYS A 135 12.50 -11.88 -4.92
N LYS A 136 13.27 -11.42 -5.92
CA LYS A 136 13.91 -12.34 -6.86
C LYS A 136 14.88 -13.23 -6.09
N THR A 137 14.72 -14.54 -6.22
CA THR A 137 15.65 -15.53 -5.67
C THR A 137 16.99 -15.36 -6.38
N ILE A 138 18.10 -15.43 -5.63
CA ILE A 138 19.47 -15.19 -6.13
C ILE A 138 19.86 -16.19 -7.25
N ARG A 139 19.10 -17.27 -7.46
CA ARG A 139 19.39 -18.36 -8.40
C ARG A 139 18.35 -18.58 -9.53
N GLY A 140 17.49 -17.61 -9.83
CA GLY A 140 16.53 -17.72 -10.95
C GLY A 140 15.06 -17.66 -10.51
N ASN A 141 14.15 -17.77 -11.50
CA ASN A 141 12.72 -17.52 -11.35
C ASN A 141 12.08 -18.32 -10.19
N PRO A 142 11.15 -17.71 -9.43
CA PRO A 142 10.50 -18.37 -8.31
C PRO A 142 9.67 -19.56 -8.81
N THR A 143 9.80 -20.69 -8.13
CA THR A 143 9.06 -21.92 -8.41
C THR A 143 7.76 -21.93 -7.61
N VAL A 144 6.76 -22.69 -8.08
CA VAL A 144 5.41 -22.79 -7.48
C VAL A 144 5.44 -23.25 -6.02
N GLU A 145 6.55 -23.82 -5.56
CA GLU A 145 6.76 -24.29 -4.19
C GLU A 145 7.13 -23.15 -3.21
N ASP A 146 7.63 -22.02 -3.69
CA ASP A 146 7.97 -20.86 -2.85
C ASP A 146 6.71 -20.14 -2.30
N THR A 147 5.52 -20.54 -2.77
CA THR A 147 4.21 -19.95 -2.39
C THR A 147 3.62 -20.53 -1.09
N HIS A 148 4.14 -21.64 -0.57
CA HIS A 148 3.58 -22.32 0.62
C HIS A 148 4.47 -22.25 1.87
N GLY A 149 5.64 -21.62 1.79
CA GLY A 149 6.57 -21.53 2.91
C GLY A 149 6.62 -20.14 3.51
N ASN A 150 5.77 -19.87 4.51
CA ASN A 150 6.13 -19.13 5.74
C ASN A 150 4.89 -18.98 6.62
N ILE A 151 4.78 -19.90 7.59
CA ILE A 151 3.99 -19.78 8.82
C ILE A 151 4.54 -18.62 9.66
#